data_AF-A0A945NGY2-F1
#
_entry.id   AF-A0A945NGY2-F1
#
_cell.length_a   1.000
_cell.length_b   1.000
_cell.length_c   1.000
_cell.angle_alpha   90.00
_cell.angle_beta   90.00
_cell.angle_gamma   90.00
#
_symmetry.space_group_name_H-M   'P 1'
#
loop_
_entity.id
_entity.type
_entity.pdbx_description
1 polymer ?
#
loop_
_entity_poly.entity_id
_entity_poly.type
_entity_poly.pdbx_seq_one_letter_code
_entity_poly.pdbx_strand_id
1 'polypeptide(L)' 'RLARALASVINILDPEIIVLGGGLSNIDMLYDRVPKMWQKWAFSDEISTQLVRNQYGDSSGVRGAAWLWPPDEAR' A
#
# COMPACT_ATOMS: atom_id res chain seq x y z
N ARG A 1 -15.47 4.20 0.35
CA ARG A 1 -15.20 3.45 -0.91
C ARG A 1 -13.78 2.89 -0.92
N LEU A 2 -12.75 3.72 -0.71
CA LEU A 2 -11.35 3.26 -0.60
C LEU A 2 -11.16 2.10 0.38
N ALA A 3 -11.64 2.21 1.63
CA ALA A 3 -11.51 1.14 2.63
C ALA A 3 -12.09 -0.20 2.17
N ARG A 4 -13.21 -0.20 1.45
CA ARG A 4 -13.81 -1.43 0.89
C ARG A 4 -12.96 -2.02 -0.22
N ALA A 5 -12.40 -1.17 -1.10
CA ALA A 5 -11.52 -1.64 -2.16
C ALA A 5 -10.22 -2.24 -1.61
N LEU A 6 -9.61 -1.60 -0.61
CA LEU A 6 -8.41 -2.13 0.05
C LEU A 6 -8.70 -3.40 0.84
N ALA A 7 -9.86 -3.53 1.49
CA ALA A 7 -10.27 -4.78 2.13
C ALA A 7 -10.34 -5.94 1.12
N SER A 8 -10.79 -5.70 -0.11
CA SER A 8 -10.76 -6.73 -1.16
C SER A 8 -9.33 -7.13 -1.54
N VAL A 9 -8.39 -6.17 -1.58
CA VAL A 9 -6.97 -6.47 -1.81
C VAL A 9 -6.39 -7.29 -0.66
N ILE A 10 -6.70 -6.91 0.59
CA ILE A 10 -6.28 -7.64 1.79
C ILE A 10 -6.79 -9.08 1.75
N ASN A 11 -8.07 -9.29 1.46
CA ASN A 11 -8.65 -10.64 1.41
C ASN A 11 -8.03 -11.55 0.33
N ILE A 12 -7.49 -10.98 -0.75
CA ILE A 12 -6.93 -11.75 -1.87
C ILE A 12 -5.44 -12.00 -1.70
N LEU A 13 -4.68 -10.99 -1.24
CA LEU A 13 -3.22 -11.02 -1.22
C LEU A 13 -2.61 -11.14 0.18
N ASP A 14 -3.36 -10.82 1.23
CA ASP A 14 -2.91 -10.72 2.63
C ASP A 14 -1.55 -9.99 2.81
N PRO A 15 -1.44 -8.74 2.37
CA PRO A 15 -0.16 -8.03 2.42
C PRO A 15 0.15 -7.54 3.84
N GLU A 16 1.42 -7.61 4.21
CA GLU A 16 1.91 -6.99 5.46
C GLU A 16 1.80 -5.44 5.41
N ILE A 17 2.03 -4.84 4.24
CA ILE A 17 2.08 -3.39 4.06
C ILE A 17 1.39 -2.97 2.76
N ILE A 18 0.54 -1.95 2.84
CA ILE A 18 -0.01 -1.22 1.69
C ILE A 18 0.57 0.20 1.70
N VAL A 19 1.29 0.56 0.63
CA VAL A 19 1.84 1.91 0.44
C VAL A 19 0.89 2.72 -0.46
N LEU A 20 0.38 3.84 0.05
CA LEU A 20 -0.34 4.80 -0.80
C LEU A 20 0.65 5.65 -1.60
N GLY A 21 0.48 5.66 -2.92
CA GLY A 21 1.25 6.51 -3.84
C GLY A 21 0.45 7.69 -4.41
N GLY A 22 1.13 8.52 -5.21
CA GLY A 22 0.54 9.68 -5.88
C GLY A 22 -0.09 10.70 -4.91
N GLY A 23 -1.00 11.53 -5.40
CA GLY A 23 -1.63 12.59 -4.58
C GLY A 23 -2.43 12.06 -3.38
N LEU A 24 -2.85 10.80 -3.40
CA LEU A 24 -3.59 10.17 -2.30
C LEU A 24 -2.75 10.06 -1.02
N SER A 25 -1.43 9.91 -1.17
CA SER A 25 -0.53 9.72 -0.04
C SER A 25 -0.33 10.98 0.82
N ASN A 26 -0.74 12.14 0.29
CA ASN A 26 -0.68 13.42 0.99
C ASN A 26 -1.92 13.66 1.88
N ILE A 27 -2.90 12.76 1.88
CA ILE A 27 -4.13 12.92 2.67
C ILE A 27 -3.98 12.22 4.02
N ASP A 28 -3.53 12.96 5.03
CA ASP A 28 -3.25 12.45 6.39
C ASP A 28 -4.41 11.64 6.99
N MET A 29 -5.64 12.12 6.81
CA MET A 29 -6.85 11.49 7.35
C MET A 29 -7.03 10.04 6.92
N LEU A 30 -6.47 9.63 5.77
CA LEU A 30 -6.61 8.26 5.27
C LEU A 30 -5.91 7.26 6.17
N TYR A 31 -4.74 7.62 6.72
CA TYR A 31 -3.94 6.73 7.57
C TYR A 31 -4.64 6.42 8.89
N ASP A 32 -5.47 7.33 9.39
CA ASP A 32 -6.27 7.10 10.59
C ASP A 32 -7.61 6.43 10.32
N ARG A 33 -8.30 6.84 9.24
CA ARG A 33 -9.69 6.44 9.00
C ARG A 33 -9.81 5.12 8.25
N VAL A 34 -8.93 4.88 7.26
CA VAL A 34 -9.06 3.70 6.40
C VAL A 34 -8.83 2.41 7.18
N PRO A 35 -7.78 2.29 8.03
CA PRO A 35 -7.59 1.07 8.81
C PRO A 35 -8.76 0.75 9.76
N LYS A 36 -9.38 1.78 10.34
CA LYS A 36 -10.57 1.62 11.20
C LYS A 36 -11.82 1.18 10.43
N MET A 37 -11.88 1.46 9.13
CA MET A 37 -13.06 1.21 8.30
C MET A 37 -12.99 -0.08 7.50
N TRP A 38 -11.79 -0.53 7.11
CA TRP A 38 -11.65 -1.70 6.24
C TRP A 38 -11.97 -3.02 6.94
N GLN A 39 -11.93 -3.05 8.29
CA GLN A 39 -12.22 -4.25 9.08
C GLN A 39 -13.64 -4.74 8.84
N LYS A 40 -14.56 -3.81 8.54
CA LYS A 40 -15.96 -4.10 8.21
C LYS A 40 -16.15 -4.95 6.95
N TRP A 41 -15.11 -5.07 6.13
CA TRP A 41 -15.16 -5.70 4.81
C TRP A 41 -14.08 -6.77 4.64
N ALA A 42 -13.15 -6.90 5.58
CA ALA A 42 -12.17 -7.97 5.59
C ALA A 42 -12.81 -9.25 6.15
N PHE A 43 -12.37 -10.40 5.67
CA PHE A 43 -12.88 -11.69 6.12
C PHE A 43 -12.24 -12.15 7.44
N SER A 44 -11.00 -11.72 7.70
CA SER A 44 -10.24 -12.10 8.90
C SER A 44 -10.71 -11.33 10.14
N ASP A 45 -10.68 -12.01 11.29
CA ASP A 45 -10.97 -11.43 12.61
C ASP A 45 -9.90 -10.39 13.01
N GLU A 46 -8.68 -10.54 12.50
CA GLU A 46 -7.56 -9.64 12.75
C GLU A 46 -6.86 -9.27 11.44
N ILE A 47 -6.57 -7.98 11.24
CA ILE A 47 -5.80 -7.45 10.12
C ILE A 47 -4.52 -6.84 10.67
N SER A 48 -3.37 -7.42 10.33
CA SER A 48 -2.04 -6.88 10.67
C SER A 48 -1.51 -5.93 9.59
N THR A 49 -2.17 -5.84 8.43
CA THR A 49 -1.77 -4.98 7.31
C THR A 49 -1.61 -3.52 7.74
N GLN A 50 -0.45 -2.94 7.47
CA GLN A 50 -0.17 -1.52 7.73
C GLN A 50 -0.49 -0.66 6.49
N LEU A 51 -1.17 0.47 6.68
CA LEU A 51 -1.35 1.48 5.64
C LEU A 51 -0.34 2.61 5.83
N VAL A 52 0.56 2.81 4.85
CA VAL A 52 1.67 3.76 4.99
C VAL A 52 1.77 4.72 3.80
N ARG A 53 2.45 5.86 4.02
CA ARG A 53 2.76 6.84 2.98
C ARG A 53 3.96 6.38 2.15
N ASN A 54 3.95 6.69 0.85
CA ASN A 54 5.15 6.53 0.03
C ASN A 54 6.29 7.45 0.52
N GLN A 55 7.52 6.94 0.47
CA GLN A 55 8.69 7.68 0.94
C GLN A 55 9.32 8.57 -0.14
N TYR A 56 9.21 8.18 -1.41
CA TYR A 56 10.07 8.72 -2.48
C TYR A 56 9.34 9.59 -3.50
N GLY A 57 8.04 9.84 -3.35
CA GLY A 57 7.29 10.74 -4.23
C GLY A 57 7.47 10.42 -5.70
N ASP A 58 7.72 11.46 -6.49
CA ASP A 58 7.95 11.39 -7.94
C ASP A 58 9.19 10.58 -8.32
N SER A 59 10.16 10.45 -7.41
CA SER A 59 11.35 9.63 -7.63
C SER A 59 11.08 8.12 -7.55
N SER A 60 9.89 7.71 -7.09
CA SER A 60 9.55 6.28 -6.94
C SER A 60 9.61 5.52 -8.27
N GLY A 61 9.23 6.16 -9.38
CA GLY A 61 9.22 5.54 -10.71
C GLY A 61 10.63 5.24 -11.23
N VAL A 62 11.53 6.23 -11.21
CA VAL A 62 12.92 6.07 -11.66
C VAL A 62 13.66 5.05 -10.79
N ARG A 63 13.46 5.09 -9.47
CA ARG A 63 14.05 4.12 -8.55
C ARG A 63 13.54 2.70 -8.80
N GLY A 64 12.22 2.55 -8.99
CA GLY A 64 11.64 1.25 -9.34
C GLY A 64 12.23 0.69 -10.63
N ALA A 65 12.34 1.52 -11.67
CA ALA A 65 12.93 1.11 -12.94
C ALA A 65 14.40 0.68 -12.79
N ALA A 66 15.19 1.41 -12.00
CA ALA A 66 16.59 1.05 -11.73
C ALA A 66 16.73 -0.26 -10.95
N TRP A 67 15.71 -0.69 -10.20
CA TRP A 67 15.72 -1.95 -9.44
C TRP A 67 15.21 -3.16 -10.23
N LEU A 68 14.62 -2.98 -11.42
CA LEU A 68 14.12 -4.11 -12.21
C LEU A 68 15.23 -5.01 -12.76
N TRP A 69 16.43 -4.46 -12.99
CA TRP A 69 17.63 -5.22 -13.39
C TRP A 69 18.77 -4.90 -12.43
N PRO A 70 18.91 -5.67 -11.35
CA PRO A 70 20.03 -5.52 -10.44
C PRO A 70 21.35 -5.64 -11.20
N PRO A 71 22.41 -4.90 -10.80
CA PRO A 71 23.70 -4.94 -11.47
C PRO A 71 24.29 -6.35 -11.63
N ASP A 72 23.92 -7.26 -10.73
CA ASP A 72 24.41 -8.64 -10.67
C ASP A 72 23.68 -9.58 -11.66
N GLU A 73 22.49 -9.21 -12.15
CA GLU A 73 21.72 -9.97 -13.16
C GLU A 73 21.95 -9.49 -14.61
N ALA A 74 22.59 -8.33 -14.78
CA ALA A 74 22.85 -7.71 -16.07
C ALA A 74 24.18 -8.16 -16.73
N ARG A 75 24.79 -9.25 -16.24
CA ARG A 75 26.08 -9.79 -16.70
C ARG A 75 25.93 -11.22 -17.20
#